data_AF-A0A951V3E2-F1
#
_entry.id   AF-A0A951V3E2-F1
#
_cell.length_a   1.000
_cell.length_b   1.000
_cell.length_c   1.000
_cell.angle_alpha   90.00
_cell.angle_beta   90.00
_cell.angle_gamma   90.00
#
_symmetry.space_group_name_H-M   'P 1'
#
loop_
_entity.id
_entity.type
_entity.pdbx_description
1 polymer ?
#
loop_
_entity_poly.entity_id
_entity_poly.type
_entity_poly.pdbx_seq_one_letter_code
_entity_poly.pdbx_strand_id
1 'polypeptide(L)' 'MLFSEKDKEIMSLALKEAEEAGKQGNFPIGGALAINGELIDVGRNQLHINGDWYSHAENRLIEKYSKLIMEEKKKGSSI' A
#
# COMPACT_ATOMS: atom_id res chain seq x y z
N MET A 1 11.00 -14.66 12.58
CA MET A 1 9.61 -14.26 12.87
C MET A 1 8.74 -14.83 11.77
N LEU A 2 7.63 -15.50 12.12
CA LEU A 2 6.59 -15.84 11.17
C LEU A 2 5.58 -14.69 11.13
N PHE A 3 5.17 -14.29 9.93
CA PHE A 3 4.04 -13.38 9.71
C PHE A 3 2.73 -14.03 10.18
N SER A 4 1.83 -13.23 10.72
CA SER A 4 0.49 -13.67 11.13
C SER A 4 -0.38 -14.03 9.91
N GLU A 5 -1.49 -14.74 10.13
CA GLU A 5 -2.46 -14.98 9.04
C GLU A 5 -3.04 -13.67 8.50
N LYS A 6 -3.25 -12.68 9.38
CA LYS A 6 -3.70 -11.33 8.99
C LYS A 6 -2.70 -10.64 8.06
N ASP A 7 -1.40 -10.74 8.35
CA ASP A 7 -0.35 -10.20 7.46
C ASP A 7 -0.38 -10.85 6.07
N LYS A 8 -0.66 -12.17 6.01
CA LYS A 8 -0.80 -12.90 4.74
C LYS A 8 -2.04 -12.48 3.97
N GLU A 9 -3.17 -12.26 4.66
CA GLU A 9 -4.39 -11.74 4.05
C GLU A 9 -4.16 -10.35 3.45
N ILE A 10 -3.51 -9.46 4.20
CA ILE A 10 -3.14 -8.11 3.75
C ILE A 10 -2.20 -8.18 2.55
N MET A 11 -1.18 -9.03 2.61
CA MET A 11 -0.25 -9.24 1.50
C MET A 11 -0.98 -9.78 0.25
N SER A 12 -1.94 -10.69 0.41
CA SER A 12 -2.73 -11.19 -0.72
C SER A 12 -3.50 -10.06 -1.43
N LEU A 13 -4.00 -9.08 -0.69
CA LEU A 13 -4.68 -7.92 -1.27
C LEU A 13 -3.70 -7.01 -2.02
N ALA A 14 -2.51 -6.76 -1.47
CA ALA A 14 -1.46 -6.01 -2.17
C ALA A 14 -1.02 -6.71 -3.47
N LEU A 15 -0.91 -8.04 -3.47
CA LEU A 15 -0.57 -8.82 -4.67
C LEU A 15 -1.65 -8.72 -5.76
N LYS A 16 -2.94 -8.64 -5.40
CA LYS A 16 -4.02 -8.40 -6.38
C LYS A 16 -3.88 -7.03 -7.06
N GLU A 17 -3.53 -6.00 -6.29
CA GLU A 17 -3.25 -4.67 -6.85
C GLU A 17 -2.00 -4.66 -7.74
N ALA A 18 -0.97 -5.43 -7.38
CA ALA A 18 0.22 -5.62 -8.21
C ALA A 18 -0.11 -6.29 -9.56
N GLU A 19 -0.94 -7.33 -9.55
CA GLU A 19 -1.42 -7.99 -10.76
C GLU A 19 -2.19 -7.01 -11.67
N GLU A 20 -3.06 -6.21 -11.08
CA GLU A 20 -3.84 -5.21 -11.82
C GLU A 20 -2.96 -4.09 -12.39
N ALA A 21 -1.94 -3.61 -11.64
CA ALA A 21 -0.95 -2.68 -12.18
C ALA A 21 -0.26 -3.24 -13.43
N GLY A 22 0.15 -4.52 -13.37
CA GLY A 22 0.75 -5.21 -14.52
C GLY A 22 -0.19 -5.29 -15.72
N LYS A 23 -1.47 -5.62 -15.51
CA LYS A 23 -2.50 -5.64 -16.57
C LYS A 23 -2.69 -4.29 -17.25
N GLN A 24 -2.46 -3.20 -16.51
CA GLN A 24 -2.59 -1.83 -17.04
C GLN A 24 -1.27 -1.28 -17.63
N GLY A 25 -0.23 -2.11 -17.76
CA GLY A 25 1.05 -1.72 -18.37
C GLY A 25 2.01 -0.98 -17.43
N ASN A 26 1.75 -1.00 -16.12
CA ASN A 26 2.70 -0.50 -15.11
C ASN A 26 3.63 -1.62 -14.63
N PHE A 27 4.68 -1.27 -13.88
CA PHE A 27 5.39 -2.28 -13.08
C PHE A 27 4.39 -2.91 -12.08
N PRO A 28 4.37 -4.25 -11.96
CA PRO A 28 3.40 -4.98 -11.14
C PRO A 28 3.78 -4.90 -9.66
N ILE A 29 3.55 -3.73 -9.08
CA ILE A 29 3.84 -3.42 -7.69
C ILE A 29 2.55 -2.96 -7.02
N GLY A 30 2.24 -3.58 -5.89
CA GLY A 30 1.13 -3.22 -5.02
C GLY A 30 1.64 -2.97 -3.61
N GLY A 31 0.89 -2.17 -2.86
CA GLY A 31 1.18 -1.84 -1.48
C GLY A 31 -0.08 -1.94 -0.62
N ALA A 32 0.10 -2.14 0.68
CA ALA A 32 -0.97 -2.07 1.66
C ALA A 32 -0.53 -1.17 2.80
N LEU A 33 -1.45 -0.34 3.30
CA LEU A 33 -1.28 0.41 4.53
C LEU A 33 -2.07 -0.30 5.62
N ALA A 34 -1.38 -0.75 6.66
CA ALA A 34 -2.01 -1.26 7.86
C ALA A 34 -1.62 -0.38 9.06
N ILE A 35 -2.53 -0.22 10.01
CA ILE A 35 -2.26 0.47 11.29
C ILE A 35 -2.79 -0.42 12.40
N ASN A 36 -1.93 -0.71 13.38
CA ASN A 36 -2.23 -1.63 14.48
C ASN A 36 -2.71 -3.01 14.01
N GLY A 37 -2.14 -3.50 12.90
CA GLY A 37 -2.48 -4.79 12.29
C GLY A 37 -3.78 -4.81 11.49
N GLU A 38 -4.50 -3.69 11.41
CA GLU A 38 -5.72 -3.56 10.61
C GLU A 38 -5.44 -2.88 9.27
N LEU A 39 -6.00 -3.44 8.21
CA LEU A 39 -5.89 -2.88 6.87
C LEU A 39 -6.66 -1.56 6.79
N ILE A 40 -5.97 -0.50 6.36
CA ILE A 40 -6.56 0.79 6.04
C ILE A 40 -6.92 0.84 4.56
N ASP A 41 -5.96 0.53 3.68
CA ASP A 41 -6.16 0.57 2.23
C ASP A 41 -5.06 -0.19 1.49
N VAL A 42 -5.29 -0.40 0.19
CA VAL A 42 -4.30 -0.93 -0.76
C VAL A 42 -4.07 0.05 -1.92
N GLY A 43 -2.89 -0.02 -2.51
CA GLY A 43 -2.47 0.84 -3.60
C GLY A 43 -1.78 0.03 -4.69
N ARG A 44 -1.81 0.56 -5.91
CA ARG A 44 -1.11 -0.01 -7.07
C ARG A 44 -0.21 1.03 -7.70
N ASN A 45 0.86 0.56 -8.32
CA ASN A 45 1.76 1.39 -9.09
C ASN A 45 1.11 1.89 -10.39
N GLN A 46 1.30 3.18 -10.69
CA GLN A 46 0.65 3.89 -11.81
C GLN A 46 1.61 4.77 -12.62
N LEU A 47 2.93 4.61 -12.44
CA LEU A 47 3.96 5.47 -13.02
C LEU A 47 3.86 5.63 -14.56
N HIS A 48 3.63 4.54 -15.31
CA HIS A 48 3.57 4.60 -16.78
C HIS A 48 2.27 5.23 -17.28
N ILE A 49 1.15 4.99 -16.58
CA ILE A 49 -0.14 5.59 -16.92
C ILE A 49 -0.16 7.09 -16.63
N ASN A 50 0.44 7.50 -15.51
CA ASN A 50 0.49 8.91 -15.11
C ASN A 50 1.61 9.69 -15.84
N GLY A 51 2.52 8.99 -16.52
CA GLY A 51 3.64 9.60 -17.22
C GLY A 51 4.70 10.20 -16.29
N ASP A 52 4.88 9.61 -15.11
CA ASP A 52 5.81 10.08 -14.09
C ASP A 52 6.63 8.94 -13.47
N TRP A 53 7.57 9.29 -12.57
CA TRP A 53 8.42 8.32 -11.86
C TRP A 53 8.14 8.27 -10.35
N TYR A 54 7.05 8.89 -9.89
CA TYR A 54 6.74 9.01 -8.45
C TYR A 54 5.41 8.33 -8.07
N SER A 55 4.58 7.93 -9.02
CA SER A 55 3.28 7.28 -8.81
C SER A 55 3.40 5.81 -8.41
N HIS A 56 4.23 5.53 -7.40
CA HIS A 56 4.38 4.25 -6.74
C HIS A 56 3.17 3.93 -5.86
N ALA A 57 2.93 2.63 -5.60
CA ALA A 57 1.84 2.19 -4.74
C ALA A 57 1.94 2.81 -3.33
N GLU A 58 3.14 2.82 -2.78
CA GLU A 58 3.47 3.34 -1.45
C GLU A 58 3.26 4.86 -1.37
N ASN A 59 3.72 5.60 -2.38
CA ASN A 59 3.57 7.05 -2.42
C ASN A 59 2.10 7.46 -2.43
N ARG A 60 1.26 6.76 -3.21
CA ARG A 60 -0.19 6.99 -3.22
C ARG A 60 -0.82 6.77 -1.85
N LEU A 61 -0.45 5.68 -1.17
CA LEU A 61 -0.97 5.37 0.17
C LEU A 61 -0.52 6.39 1.20
N ILE A 62 0.78 6.74 1.22
CA ILE A 62 1.34 7.70 2.15
C ILE A 62 0.75 9.09 1.92
N GLU A 63 0.63 9.54 0.68
CA GLU A 63 0.04 10.84 0.36
C GLU A 63 -1.42 10.90 0.82
N LYS A 64 -2.23 9.91 0.41
CA LYS A 64 -3.67 9.83 0.72
C LYS A 64 -3.94 9.77 2.23
N TYR A 65 -3.12 9.04 2.99
CA TYR A 65 -3.33 8.82 4.42
C TYR A 65 -2.30 9.55 5.31
N SER A 66 -1.55 10.51 4.77
CA SER A 66 -0.48 11.23 5.47
C SER A 66 -0.90 11.78 6.83
N LYS A 67 -2.07 12.43 6.89
CA LYS A 67 -2.64 12.97 8.13
C LYS A 67 -2.93 11.87 9.16
N LEU A 68 -3.56 10.78 8.73
CA LEU A 68 -3.87 9.63 9.60
C LEU A 68 -2.59 8.99 10.13
N ILE A 69 -1.62 8.71 9.26
CA ILE A 69 -0.31 8.14 9.62
C ILE A 69 0.38 9.02 10.68
N MET A 70 0.40 10.34 10.48
CA MET A 70 0.99 11.27 11.46
C MET A 70 0.26 11.25 12.81
N GLU A 71 -1.07 11.23 12.81
CA GLU A 71 -1.87 11.20 14.04
C GLU A 71 -1.66 9.89 14.81
N GLU A 72 -1.68 8.76 14.11
CA GLU A 72 -1.48 7.43 14.69
C GLU A 72 -0.04 7.25 15.22
N LYS A 73 0.96 7.78 14.50
CA LYS A 73 2.34 7.78 14.98
C LYS A 73 2.50 8.56 16.29
N LYS A 74 1.81 9.70 16.44
CA LYS A 74 1.80 10.49 17.69
C LYS A 74 1.16 9.75 18.85
N LYS A 75 0.19 8.86 18.57
CA LYS A 75 -0.47 8.01 19.58
C LYS A 75 0.35 6.77 19.96
N GLY A 76 1.46 6.49 19.26
CA GLY A 76 2.28 5.31 19.49
C GLY A 76 1.78 4.05 18.77
N SER A 77 0.88 4.19 17.80
CA SER A 77 0.40 3.08 16.99
C SER A 77 1.54 2.45 16.18
N SER A 78 1.45 1.14 15.98
CA SER A 78 2.32 0.43 15.04
C SER A 78 1.84 0.67 13.63
N ILE A 79 2.74 1.12 12.76
CA ILE A 79 2.52 1.34 11.33
C ILE A 79 3.53 0.49 10.59
#